data_AF-A0A7Y2P2C6-F1
#
_entry.id   AF-A0A7Y2P2C6-F1
#
_cell.length_a   1.000
_cell.length_b   1.000
_cell.length_c   1.000
_cell.angle_alpha   90.00
_cell.angle_beta   90.00
_cell.angle_gamma   90.00
#
_symmetry.space_group_name_H-M   'P 1'
#
loop_
_entity.id
_entity.type
_entity.pdbx_description
1 polymer ?
#
loop_
_entity_poly.entity_id
_entity_poly.type
_entity_poly.pdbx_seq_one_letter_code
_entity_poly.pdbx_strand_id
1 'polypeptide(L)' 'MFENISFIKSVYSVKEVPHKVLPEVILCGRSNVGKSSFINSLFNRKSLAKISSSPGKTRSINFYDIDETFYIVDLP' A
#
# COMPACT_ATOMS: atom_id res chain seq x y z
N MET A 1 -7.42 -2.18 -17.93
CA MET A 1 -7.10 -1.12 -16.96
C MET A 1 -7.76 -1.54 -15.66
N PHE A 2 -7.15 -1.34 -14.50
CA PHE A 2 -7.77 -1.75 -13.23
C PHE A 2 -8.94 -0.82 -12.89
N GLU A 3 -10.05 -1.37 -12.42
CA GLU A 3 -11.30 -0.63 -12.19
C GLU A 3 -11.51 -0.35 -10.69
N ASN A 4 -11.37 -1.38 -9.87
CA ASN A 4 -11.59 -1.37 -8.44
C ASN A 4 -10.25 -1.40 -7.71
N ILE A 5 -9.93 -0.27 -7.09
CA ILE A 5 -8.68 -0.10 -6.35
C ILE A 5 -9.04 0.50 -5.01
N SER A 6 -8.69 -0.21 -3.94
CA SER A 6 -9.07 0.18 -2.59
C SER A 6 -7.94 -0.01 -1.59
N PHE A 7 -7.84 0.93 -0.66
CA PHE A 7 -7.04 0.74 0.55
C PHE A 7 -7.81 -0.16 1.49
N ILE A 8 -7.21 -1.28 1.90
CA ILE A 8 -7.84 -2.25 2.79
C ILE A 8 -7.57 -1.88 4.24
N LYS A 9 -6.28 -1.86 4.62
CA LYS A 9 -5.85 -1.61 6.00
C LYS A 9 -4.35 -1.39 6.12
N SER A 10 -3.99 -0.71 7.20
CA SER A 10 -2.63 -0.68 7.75
C SER A 10 -2.54 -1.77 8.82
N VAL A 11 -1.55 -2.65 8.73
CA VAL A 11 -1.31 -3.71 9.72
C VAL A 11 -0.07 -3.41 10.55
N TYR A 12 -0.15 -3.68 11.84
CA TYR A 12 0.96 -3.49 12.79
C TYR A 12 1.53 -4.82 13.29
N SER A 13 0.87 -5.94 12.98
CA SER A 13 1.30 -7.29 13.31
C SER A 13 0.88 -8.28 12.24
N VAL A 14 1.58 -9.42 12.15
CA VAL A 14 1.28 -10.50 11.19
C VAL A 14 -0.13 -11.06 11.35
N LYS A 15 -0.67 -11.04 12.58
CA LYS A 15 -2.04 -11.50 12.87
C LYS A 15 -3.12 -10.65 12.21
N GLU A 16 -2.78 -9.42 11.82
CA GLU A 16 -3.70 -8.51 11.16
C GLU A 16 -3.63 -8.63 9.63
N VAL A 17 -2.73 -9.43 9.04
CA VAL A 17 -2.67 -9.57 7.57
C VAL A 17 -4.02 -10.04 7.01
N PRO A 18 -4.49 -9.52 5.85
CA PRO A 18 -5.73 -10.00 5.23
C PRO A 18 -5.77 -11.52 5.09
N HIS A 19 -6.92 -12.13 5.38
CA HIS A 19 -7.07 -13.59 5.30
C HIS A 19 -7.14 -14.11 3.85
N LYS A 20 -7.57 -13.27 2.91
CA LYS A 20 -7.64 -13.63 1.49
C LYS A 20 -6.21 -13.71 0.95
N VAL A 21 -5.84 -14.87 0.41
CA VAL A 21 -4.51 -15.11 -0.15
C VAL A 21 -4.53 -14.75 -1.62
N LEU A 22 -3.92 -13.61 -1.96
CA LEU A 22 -3.69 -13.15 -3.33
C LEU A 22 -2.18 -12.94 -3.55
N PRO A 23 -1.70 -12.95 -4.81
CA PRO A 23 -0.34 -12.51 -5.11
C PRO A 23 -0.06 -11.11 -4.54
N GLU A 24 1.17 -10.87 -4.08
CA GLU A 24 1.57 -9.60 -3.45
C GLU A 24 2.73 -8.96 -4.22
N VAL A 25 2.60 -7.67 -4.51
CA VAL A 25 3.68 -6.82 -5.03
C VAL A 25 4.14 -5.89 -3.92
N ILE A 26 5.35 -6.14 -3.43
CA ILE A 26 5.91 -5.44 -2.28
C ILE A 26 6.73 -4.23 -2.74
N LEU A 27 6.43 -3.06 -2.18
CA LEU A 27 7.21 -1.83 -2.35
C LEU A 27 8.02 -1.57 -1.08
N CYS A 28 9.35 -1.53 -1.22
CA CYS A 28 10.29 -1.25 -0.15
C CYS A 28 11.26 -0.13 -0.55
N GLY A 29 11.70 0.68 0.42
CA GLY A 29 12.65 1.76 0.19
C GLY A 29 12.66 2.77 1.34
N ARG A 30 13.66 3.65 1.35
CA ARG A 30 13.85 4.67 2.41
C ARG A 30 12.58 5.50 2.63
N SER A 31 12.38 5.98 3.86
CA SER A 31 11.31 6.93 4.16
C SER A 31 11.41 8.15 3.22
N ASN A 32 10.26 8.60 2.71
CA ASN A 32 10.14 9.72 1.78
C ASN A 32 10.85 9.55 0.41
N VAL A 33 11.21 8.32 0.00
CA VAL A 33 11.77 8.06 -1.35
C VAL A 33 10.73 8.19 -2.47
N GLY A 34 9.43 8.27 -2.13
CA GLY A 34 8.34 8.48 -3.09
C GLY A 34 7.45 7.26 -3.38
N LYS A 35 7.50 6.20 -2.55
CA LYS A 35 6.66 4.99 -2.71
C LYS A 35 5.16 5.30 -2.85
N SER A 36 4.62 6.12 -1.94
CA SER A 36 3.21 6.51 -1.98
C SER A 36 2.86 7.34 -3.22
N SER A 37 3.78 8.17 -3.70
CA SER A 37 3.62 8.89 -4.97
C SER A 37 3.60 7.93 -6.15
N PHE A 38 4.48 6.93 -6.16
CA PHE A 38 4.49 5.87 -7.18
C PHE A 38 3.16 5.10 -7.23
N ILE A 39 2.60 4.70 -6.07
CA ILE A 39 1.30 4.03 -5.98
C ILE A 39 0.19 4.92 -6.57
N ASN A 40 0.14 6.18 -6.17
CA ASN A 40 -0.87 7.13 -6.66
C ASN A 40 -0.76 7.35 -8.18
N SER A 41 0.46 7.41 -8.73
CA SER A 41 0.71 7.53 -10.16
C SER A 41 0.35 6.26 -10.93
N LEU A 42 0.70 5.08 -10.42
CA LEU A 42 0.42 3.79 -11.05
C LEU A 42 -1.07 3.55 -11.27
N PHE A 43 -1.89 4.02 -10.34
CA PHE A 43 -3.34 3.83 -10.33
C PHE A 43 -4.15 5.07 -10.71
N ASN A 44 -3.46 6.14 -11.14
CA ASN A 44 -4.06 7.44 -11.47
C ASN A 44 -5.05 7.94 -10.38
N ARG A 45 -4.70 7.74 -9.11
CA ARG A 45 -5.53 8.11 -7.94
C ARG A 45 -4.74 9.07 -7.05
N LYS A 46 -5.23 10.29 -6.86
CA LYS A 46 -4.50 11.34 -6.12
C LYS A 46 -4.33 11.09 -4.62
N SER A 47 -5.14 10.22 -4.02
CA SER A 47 -5.25 10.10 -2.56
C SER A 47 -5.35 8.66 -2.05
N LEU A 48 -4.93 7.68 -2.86
CA LEU A 48 -5.01 6.26 -2.48
C LEU A 48 -3.98 5.94 -1.38
N ALA A 49 -2.71 6.27 -1.63
CA ALA A 49 -1.65 6.17 -0.65
C ALA A 49 -1.39 7.52 0.01
N LYS A 50 -1.39 7.56 1.35
CA LYS A 50 -1.11 8.78 2.12
C LYS A 50 0.38 9.14 2.01
N ILE A 51 0.66 10.32 1.47
CA ILE A 51 2.01 10.91 1.45
C ILE A 51 2.22 11.60 2.81
N SER A 52 2.97 10.97 3.73
CA SER A 52 3.39 11.61 4.97
C SER A 52 4.71 12.35 4.76
N SER A 53 4.79 13.61 5.20
CA SER A 53 6.02 14.41 5.19
C SER A 53 6.88 14.23 6.44
N SER A 54 6.33 13.65 7.52
CA SER A 54 7.02 13.48 8.80
C SER A 54 7.74 12.13 8.88
N PRO A 55 9.09 12.09 8.97
CA PRO A 55 9.85 10.85 9.13
C PRO A 55 9.55 10.14 10.47
N GLY A 56 9.60 8.81 10.49
CA GLY A 56 9.70 8.03 11.73
C GLY A 56 8.40 7.59 12.41
N LYS A 57 7.22 7.74 11.79
CA LYS A 57 5.94 7.29 12.36
C LYS A 57 5.32 6.02 11.77
N THR A 58 5.83 5.51 10.65
CA THR A 58 5.25 4.35 9.99
C THR A 58 5.87 3.06 10.53
N ARG A 59 5.17 2.39 11.46
CA ARG A 59 5.44 0.98 11.82
C ARG A 59 4.49 0.00 11.12
N SER A 60 3.57 0.51 10.30
CA SER A 60 2.55 -0.29 9.65
C SER A 60 2.90 -0.64 8.22
N ILE A 61 2.42 -1.80 7.78
CA ILE A 61 2.41 -2.23 6.38
C ILE A 61 1.03 -1.91 5.81
N ASN A 62 0.96 -1.26 4.64
CA ASN A 62 -0.32 -0.89 4.03
C ASN A 62 -0.68 -1.84 2.88
N PHE A 63 -1.92 -2.34 2.89
CA PHE A 63 -2.45 -3.21 1.85
C PHE A 63 -3.43 -2.46 0.95
N TYR A 64 -3.25 -2.61 -0.36
CA TYR A 64 -4.13 -2.09 -1.40
C TYR A 64 -4.62 -3.24 -2.27
N ASP A 65 -5.93 -3.47 -2.33
CA ASP A 65 -6.54 -4.49 -3.19
C ASP A 65 -6.75 -3.92 -4.59
N ILE A 66 -6.26 -4.66 -5.59
CA ILE A 66 -6.36 -4.34 -7.01
C ILE A 66 -7.27 -5.37 -7.68
N ASP A 67 -8.51 -4.97 -7.95
CA ASP A 67 -9.54 -5.76 -8.63
C ASP A 67 -9.72 -7.17 -8.07
N GLU A 68 -9.50 -7.37 -6.78
CA GLU A 68 -9.54 -8.69 -6.15
C GLU A 68 -8.54 -9.70 -6.74
N THR A 69 -7.54 -9.24 -7.50
CA THR A 69 -6.58 -10.07 -8.24
C THR A 69 -5.22 -10.14 -7.58
N PHE A 70 -4.72 -9.05 -7.00
CA PHE A 70 -3.46 -9.00 -6.25
C PHE A 70 -3.45 -7.84 -5.26
N TYR A 71 -2.49 -7.87 -4.34
CA TYR A 71 -2.21 -6.77 -3.42
C TYR A 71 -0.99 -5.97 -3.85
N ILE A 72 -1.08 -4.64 -3.75
CA ILE A 72 0.12 -3.82 -3.53
C ILE A 72 0.33 -3.69 -2.02
N VAL A 73 1.56 -3.94 -1.58
CA VAL A 73 1.96 -3.90 -0.17
C VAL A 73 3.05 -2.85 -0.01
N ASP A 74 2.74 -1.77 0.71
CA ASP A 74 3.69 -0.68 1.01
C ASP A 74 4.32 -0.94 2.39
N LEU A 75 5.62 -1.25 2.38
CA LEU A 75 6.42 -1.39 3.59
C LEU A 75 6.89 -0.03 4.09
N PRO A 76 7.09 0.16 5.40
CA PRO A 76 7.60 1.41 5.96
C PRO A 76 8.92 1.88 5.32
#